data_AF-A0A0S9C6I5-F1
#
_entry.id   AF-A0A0S9C6I5-F1
#
_cell.length_a   1.000
_cell.length_b   1.000
_cell.length_c   1.000
_cell.angle_alpha   90.00
_cell.angle_beta   90.00
_cell.angle_gamma   90.00
#
_symmetry.space_group_name_H-M   'P 1'
#
loop_
_entity.id
_entity.type
_entity.pdbx_description
1 polymer ?
#
loop_
_entity_poly.entity_id
_entity_poly.type
_entity_poly.pdbx_seq_one_letter_code
_entity_poly.pdbx_strand_id
1 'polypeptide(L)'
;MAPGYLLSGRYRISDLVGRGSQSSVFRAYDELLQRDVAVKLFRNDADNLEQTRRQGEEIRILAGMSHHALVTLFDAGADLSDRNDPLTYLVMELVRGQDLRHRGAQGPLSTAHMAHIGYDLADGLSYIHHHGIVHRDVKPANILLVDYSNDDRRPRAKLTDFGVAVITRNGPVPDEGGTSGTPAYLSPEQAAGDVAGPSSDVYSLGLVLLEGLTGKMAYPGAPIQSAVARLLHDPQIPEELAPMWVALLSSMLARDPAQRPAAREVSLALRQEVINSAARHRKDNAPGASDEEGRLRAVERYRILDTPPDGAFDRIAGLAARMFSVPVAIVSVVDHDRIWFKAHHGTEITQIGRDPGLCASAILQDDVWVIEDAVRDPRTLANPLVAGEFGLQFYAGVPLRTPDGHNLGTFCILDREPRTFSADDVRALQDLAAIVMNDLEMRLQSREALRGTA
;
A
#
# COMPACT_ATOMS: atom_id res chain seq x y z
N MET A 1 38.33 6.92 11.22
CA MET A 1 39.02 7.17 9.95
C MET A 1 38.96 8.63 9.60
N ALA A 2 40.04 9.18 9.04
CA ALA A 2 40.06 10.55 8.53
C ALA A 2 39.46 10.61 7.11
N PRO A 3 38.80 11.73 6.73
CA PRO A 3 38.40 11.96 5.34
C PRO A 3 39.59 11.81 4.38
N GLY A 4 39.38 11.15 3.25
CA GLY A 4 40.41 10.85 2.25
C GLY A 4 41.12 9.50 2.43
N TYR A 5 40.82 8.74 3.49
CA TYR A 5 41.34 7.37 3.65
C TYR A 5 40.88 6.46 2.50
N LEU A 6 41.80 5.71 1.89
CA LEU A 6 41.52 4.82 0.76
C LEU A 6 41.40 3.38 1.24
N LEU A 7 40.16 2.96 1.51
CA LEU A 7 39.84 1.61 1.99
C LEU A 7 40.06 0.58 0.87
N SER A 8 40.86 -0.45 1.17
CA SER A 8 41.23 -1.55 0.27
C SER A 8 41.75 -1.08 -1.09
N GLY A 9 42.40 0.09 -1.12
CA GLY A 9 42.94 0.67 -2.35
C GLY A 9 41.89 1.14 -3.37
N ARG A 10 40.59 1.13 -3.03
CA ARG A 10 39.49 1.39 -3.99
C ARG A 10 38.46 2.40 -3.51
N TYR A 11 38.06 2.35 -2.25
CA TYR A 11 36.95 3.16 -1.75
C TYR A 11 37.48 4.34 -0.95
N ARG A 12 37.45 5.54 -1.54
CA ARG A 12 37.91 6.76 -0.87
C ARG A 12 36.84 7.26 0.09
N ILE A 13 37.07 7.09 1.39
CA ILE A 13 36.17 7.52 2.46
C ILE A 13 36.07 9.05 2.50
N SER A 14 34.85 9.56 2.64
CA SER A 14 34.56 10.99 2.75
C SER A 14 33.84 11.28 4.07
N ASP A 15 32.54 11.56 4.02
CA ASP A 15 31.73 11.98 5.15
C ASP A 15 31.18 10.78 5.94
N LEU A 16 31.06 10.95 7.26
CA LEU A 16 30.32 10.02 8.10
C LEU A 16 28.81 10.25 7.91
N VAL A 17 28.10 9.23 7.43
CA VAL A 17 26.65 9.26 7.18
C VAL A 17 25.88 8.89 8.44
N GLY A 18 26.35 7.87 9.18
CA GLY A 18 25.67 7.41 10.39
C GLY A 18 26.58 6.58 11.29
N ARG A 19 26.29 6.58 12.60
CA ARG A 19 26.93 5.70 13.59
C ARG A 19 25.89 4.81 14.26
N GLY A 20 26.16 3.51 14.27
CA GLY A 20 25.49 2.53 15.12
C GLY A 20 26.37 2.09 16.28
N SER A 21 25.86 1.17 17.11
CA SER A 21 26.61 0.58 18.24
C SER A 21 27.85 -0.20 17.77
N GLN A 22 27.68 -1.04 16.74
CA GLN A 22 28.69 -1.98 16.25
C GLN A 22 29.28 -1.61 14.88
N SER A 23 28.80 -0.52 14.26
CA SER A 23 29.24 -0.14 12.92
C SER A 23 29.12 1.37 12.66
N SER A 24 29.82 1.85 11.64
CA SER A 24 29.73 3.21 11.14
C SER A 24 29.57 3.20 9.63
N VAL A 25 28.66 4.01 9.11
CA VAL A 25 28.40 4.14 7.67
C VAL A 25 29.02 5.44 7.19
N PHE A 26 29.85 5.35 6.16
CA PHE A 26 30.51 6.47 5.51
C PHE A 26 30.04 6.58 4.06
N ARG A 27 29.98 7.81 3.55
CA ARG A 27 29.99 8.05 2.12
C ARG A 27 31.40 7.80 1.61
N ALA A 28 31.53 7.10 0.50
CA ALA A 28 32.80 6.90 -0.17
C ALA A 28 32.65 7.05 -1.67
N TYR A 29 33.77 7.32 -2.34
CA TYR A 29 33.85 7.29 -3.79
C TYR A 29 34.54 5.98 -4.23
N ASP A 30 33.86 5.18 -5.04
CA ASP A 30 34.44 4.00 -5.69
C ASP A 30 35.32 4.47 -6.86
N GLU A 31 36.64 4.46 -6.68
CA GLU A 31 37.61 4.93 -7.67
C GLU A 31 37.63 4.07 -8.94
N LEU A 32 37.21 2.81 -8.86
CA LEU A 32 37.20 1.92 -10.02
C LEU A 32 35.96 2.16 -10.88
N LEU A 33 34.78 2.22 -10.25
CA LEU A 33 33.50 2.41 -10.96
C LEU A 33 33.07 3.89 -11.08
N GLN A 34 33.86 4.81 -10.53
CA GLN A 34 33.67 6.26 -10.59
C GLN A 34 32.28 6.70 -10.10
N ARG A 35 31.85 6.20 -8.94
CA ARG A 35 30.52 6.49 -8.36
C ARG A 35 30.55 6.66 -6.83
N ASP A 36 29.60 7.43 -6.32
CA ASP A 36 29.33 7.50 -4.87
C ASP A 36 28.72 6.18 -4.36
N VAL A 37 29.19 5.72 -3.21
CA VAL A 37 28.70 4.52 -2.51
C VAL A 37 28.61 4.78 -1.01
N ALA A 38 27.82 3.98 -0.31
CA ALA A 38 27.85 3.91 1.14
C ALA A 38 28.73 2.73 1.57
N VAL A 39 29.60 2.95 2.55
CA VAL A 39 30.49 1.93 3.11
C VAL A 39 30.21 1.78 4.58
N LYS A 40 29.69 0.62 4.97
CA LYS A 40 29.44 0.27 6.37
C LYS A 40 30.64 -0.50 6.89
N LEU A 41 31.34 0.11 7.85
CA LEU A 41 32.48 -0.47 8.56
C LEU A 41 32.02 -1.05 9.89
N PHE A 42 32.40 -2.29 10.14
CA PHE A 42 32.15 -2.95 11.42
C PHE A 42 33.36 -2.75 12.33
N ARG A 43 33.12 -2.47 13.61
CA ARG A 43 34.19 -2.47 14.61
C ARG A 43 34.51 -3.93 14.92
N ASN A 44 35.76 -4.34 14.78
CA ASN A 44 36.14 -5.71 15.09
C ASN A 44 36.36 -5.90 16.60
N ASP A 45 35.85 -7.01 17.12
CA ASP A 45 36.45 -7.73 18.24
C ASP A 45 37.52 -8.66 17.63
N ALA A 46 38.69 -8.72 18.26
CA ALA A 46 39.97 -9.19 17.68
C ALA A 46 40.04 -10.68 17.26
N ASP A 47 38.98 -11.47 17.40
CA ASP A 47 39.04 -12.94 17.33
C ASP A 47 38.60 -13.59 15.99
N ASN A 48 38.19 -12.83 14.97
CA ASN A 48 37.38 -13.38 13.86
C ASN A 48 37.99 -13.45 12.44
N LEU A 49 39.33 -13.53 12.29
CA LEU A 49 39.98 -13.56 10.96
C LEU A 49 39.74 -14.86 10.15
N GLU A 50 39.52 -16.02 10.78
CA GLU A 50 39.14 -17.26 10.06
C GLU A 50 37.66 -17.29 9.64
N GLN A 51 36.83 -16.47 10.27
CA GLN A 51 35.37 -16.46 10.12
C GLN A 51 34.90 -15.75 8.83
N THR A 52 35.69 -14.77 8.36
CA THR A 52 35.47 -13.99 7.14
C THR A 52 35.41 -14.86 5.87
N ARG A 53 36.01 -16.06 5.88
CA ARG A 53 36.01 -16.96 4.71
C ARG A 53 34.71 -17.77 4.52
N ARG A 54 34.01 -18.13 5.60
CA ARG A 54 32.73 -18.88 5.53
C ARG A 54 31.55 -18.00 5.14
N GLN A 55 31.67 -16.68 5.33
CA GLN A 55 30.66 -15.67 4.98
C GLN A 55 30.55 -15.41 3.46
N GLY A 56 31.50 -15.89 2.65
CA GLY A 56 31.55 -15.59 1.22
C GLY A 56 30.37 -16.13 0.40
N GLU A 57 29.76 -17.26 0.80
CA GLU A 57 28.59 -17.80 0.10
C GLU A 57 27.32 -17.01 0.40
N GLU A 58 27.11 -16.62 1.66
CA GLU A 58 25.95 -15.86 2.09
C GLU A 58 25.99 -14.40 1.59
N ILE A 59 27.18 -13.79 1.59
CA ILE A 59 27.41 -12.46 0.99
C ILE A 59 27.14 -12.50 -0.52
N ARG A 60 27.52 -13.56 -1.22
CA ARG A 60 27.21 -13.72 -2.65
C ARG A 60 25.70 -13.80 -2.92
N ILE A 61 24.95 -14.48 -2.05
CA ILE A 61 23.49 -14.51 -2.15
C ILE A 61 22.94 -13.09 -1.99
N LEU A 62 23.37 -12.35 -0.96
CA LEU A 62 22.93 -10.98 -0.70
C LEU A 62 23.33 -10.00 -1.81
N ALA A 63 24.53 -10.11 -2.36
CA ALA A 63 25.01 -9.26 -3.46
C ALA A 63 24.34 -9.56 -4.81
N GLY A 64 23.78 -10.76 -4.98
CA GLY A 64 22.97 -11.12 -6.15
C GLY A 64 21.53 -10.60 -6.08
N MET A 65 21.09 -10.08 -4.94
CA MET A 65 19.73 -9.59 -4.75
C MET A 65 19.59 -8.17 -5.29
N SER A 66 18.58 -7.97 -6.14
CA SER A 66 18.23 -6.67 -6.69
C SER A 66 16.73 -6.48 -6.59
N HIS A 67 16.32 -5.56 -5.73
CA HIS A 67 14.92 -5.21 -5.54
C HIS A 67 14.77 -3.71 -5.28
N HIS A 68 13.71 -3.10 -5.83
CA HIS A 68 13.53 -1.65 -5.76
C HIS A 68 13.38 -1.13 -4.32
N ALA A 69 12.83 -1.95 -3.44
CA ALA A 69 12.61 -1.65 -2.02
C ALA A 69 13.74 -2.13 -1.09
N LEU A 70 14.87 -2.60 -1.64
CA LEU A 70 16.04 -2.99 -0.87
C LEU A 70 17.22 -2.10 -1.25
N VAL A 71 18.10 -1.82 -0.30
CA VAL A 71 19.39 -1.20 -0.56
C VAL A 71 20.30 -2.23 -1.23
N THR A 72 20.80 -1.91 -2.42
CA THR A 72 21.63 -2.85 -3.17
C THR A 72 22.99 -3.04 -2.49
N LEU A 73 23.39 -4.28 -2.21
CA LEU A 73 24.73 -4.62 -1.77
C LEU A 73 25.62 -4.81 -3.00
N PHE A 74 26.68 -4.01 -3.12
CA PHE A 74 27.60 -4.06 -4.26
C PHE A 74 28.81 -4.94 -4.02
N ASP A 75 29.36 -4.90 -2.80
CA ASP A 75 30.60 -5.57 -2.47
C ASP A 75 30.71 -5.79 -0.96
N ALA A 76 31.58 -6.71 -0.55
CA ALA A 76 31.96 -6.91 0.83
C ALA A 76 33.43 -7.31 0.90
N GLY A 77 34.13 -6.90 1.95
CA GLY A 77 35.52 -7.26 2.10
C GLY A 77 36.04 -7.03 3.50
N ALA A 78 37.34 -7.30 3.65
CA ALA A 78 38.10 -6.94 4.83
C ALA A 78 39.32 -6.14 4.39
N ASP A 79 39.51 -4.98 5.00
CA ASP A 79 40.73 -4.21 4.85
C ASP A 79 41.75 -4.70 5.88
N LEU A 80 42.85 -5.26 5.38
CA LEU A 80 43.96 -5.81 6.18
C LEU A 80 45.20 -4.91 6.11
N SER A 81 45.05 -3.65 5.69
CA SER A 81 46.15 -2.69 5.57
C SER A 81 46.79 -2.40 6.93
N ASP A 82 46.01 -2.41 8.01
CA ASP A 82 46.52 -2.47 9.39
C ASP A 82 46.36 -3.91 9.90
N ARG A 83 47.49 -4.57 10.17
CA ARG A 83 47.51 -5.94 10.68
C ARG A 83 46.96 -6.06 12.11
N ASN A 84 46.97 -4.97 12.87
CA ASN A 84 46.53 -4.94 14.26
C ASN A 84 45.06 -4.51 14.41
N ASP A 85 44.45 -3.95 13.35
CA ASP A 85 43.05 -3.52 13.33
C ASP A 85 42.42 -3.86 11.97
N PRO A 86 42.17 -5.15 11.68
CA PRO A 86 41.50 -5.54 10.45
C PRO A 86 40.05 -5.03 10.45
N LEU A 87 39.62 -4.46 9.32
CA LEU A 87 38.32 -3.80 9.22
C LEU A 87 37.42 -4.52 8.22
N THR A 88 36.33 -5.11 8.70
CA THR A 88 35.29 -5.68 7.83
C THR A 88 34.39 -4.57 7.31
N TYR A 89 34.06 -4.61 6.01
CA TYR A 89 33.23 -3.61 5.38
C TYR A 89 32.21 -4.19 4.40
N LEU A 90 31.10 -3.46 4.24
CA LEU A 90 30.10 -3.66 3.19
C LEU A 90 29.97 -2.40 2.36
N VAL A 91 29.94 -2.57 1.04
CA VAL A 91 29.72 -1.49 0.08
C VAL A 91 28.32 -1.62 -0.48
N MET A 92 27.54 -0.56 -0.34
CA MET A 92 26.12 -0.56 -0.68
C MET A 92 25.75 0.69 -1.47
N GLU A 93 24.56 0.64 -2.06
CA GLU A 93 23.91 1.79 -2.67
C GLU A 93 23.85 2.97 -1.69
N LEU A 94 24.37 4.14 -2.10
CA LEU A 94 24.19 5.37 -1.34
C LEU A 94 22.80 5.93 -1.63
N VAL A 95 21.84 5.60 -0.76
CA VAL A 95 20.50 6.19 -0.84
C VAL A 95 20.54 7.63 -0.36
N ARG A 96 20.02 8.54 -1.19
CA ARG A 96 19.86 9.96 -0.85
C ARG A 96 18.50 10.17 -0.20
N GLY A 97 18.51 10.75 1.00
CA GLY A 97 17.31 11.02 1.79
C GLY A 97 17.53 10.67 3.27
N GLN A 98 16.53 10.97 4.10
CA GLN A 98 16.55 10.66 5.53
C GLN A 98 15.94 9.29 5.81
N ASP A 99 16.26 8.68 6.95
CA ASP A 99 15.56 7.50 7.42
C ASP A 99 14.17 7.83 8.01
N LEU A 100 13.31 6.81 8.13
CA LEU A 100 11.94 6.95 8.63
C LEU A 100 11.90 7.42 10.08
N ARG A 101 12.92 7.11 10.91
CA ARG A 101 13.01 7.60 12.29
C ARG A 101 13.12 9.13 12.32
N HIS A 102 14.04 9.69 11.55
CA HIS A 102 14.20 11.15 11.45
C HIS A 102 12.97 11.81 10.82
N ARG A 103 12.31 11.16 9.85
CA ARG A 103 11.04 11.65 9.29
C ARG A 103 9.90 11.62 10.33
N GLY A 104 9.80 10.57 11.12
CA GLY A 104 8.75 10.41 12.14
C GLY A 104 8.88 11.41 13.29
N ALA A 105 10.11 11.84 13.61
CA ALA A 105 10.36 12.89 14.60
C ALA A 105 9.73 14.26 14.22
N GLN A 106 9.39 14.46 12.95
CA GLN A 106 8.70 15.66 12.45
C GLN A 106 7.17 15.57 12.60
N GLY A 107 6.66 14.46 13.13
CA GLY A 107 5.24 14.16 13.30
C GLY A 107 4.78 12.97 12.46
N PRO A 108 3.55 12.48 12.72
CA PRO A 108 2.98 11.33 12.03
C PRO A 108 2.92 11.54 10.51
N LEU A 109 2.99 10.44 9.78
CA LEU A 109 2.80 10.43 8.33
C LEU A 109 1.31 10.29 7.99
N SER A 110 0.91 10.81 6.83
CA SER A 110 -0.43 10.57 6.31
C SER A 110 -0.62 9.09 6.01
N THR A 111 -1.87 8.63 6.09
CA THR A 111 -2.26 7.25 5.75
C THR A 111 -1.78 6.85 4.34
N ALA A 112 -1.88 7.77 3.37
CA ALA A 112 -1.43 7.55 1.99
C ALA A 112 0.09 7.35 1.90
N HIS A 113 0.88 8.21 2.55
CA HIS A 113 2.34 8.05 2.56
C HIS A 113 2.75 6.77 3.28
N MET A 114 2.08 6.45 4.38
CA MET A 114 2.38 5.23 5.14
C MET A 114 2.00 3.97 4.35
N ALA A 115 0.90 4.01 3.57
CA ALA A 115 0.54 2.91 2.68
C ALA A 115 1.59 2.69 1.59
N HIS A 116 2.11 3.76 0.98
CA HIS A 116 3.19 3.67 -0.01
C HIS A 116 4.48 3.07 0.55
N ILE A 117 4.92 3.60 1.70
CA ILE A 117 6.12 3.10 2.39
C ILE A 117 5.90 1.64 2.78
N GLY A 118 4.79 1.33 3.45
CA GLY A 118 4.48 -0.02 3.88
C GLY A 118 4.37 -1.02 2.73
N TYR A 119 3.82 -0.60 1.58
CA TYR A 119 3.79 -1.41 0.37
C TYR A 119 5.20 -1.78 -0.10
N ASP A 120 6.07 -0.78 -0.31
CA ASP A 120 7.45 -1.03 -0.77
C ASP A 120 8.18 -1.96 0.23
N LEU A 121 8.04 -1.71 1.55
CA LEU A 121 8.67 -2.53 2.59
C LEU A 121 8.15 -3.97 2.62
N ALA A 122 6.83 -4.16 2.58
CA ALA A 122 6.22 -5.49 2.59
C ALA A 122 6.59 -6.29 1.33
N ASP A 123 6.69 -5.63 0.17
CA ASP A 123 7.13 -6.23 -1.07
C ASP A 123 8.62 -6.65 -1.01
N GLY A 124 9.48 -5.77 -0.47
CA GLY A 124 10.88 -6.09 -0.20
C GLY A 124 11.07 -7.25 0.79
N LEU A 125 10.28 -7.29 1.87
CA LEU A 125 10.27 -8.40 2.82
C LEU A 125 9.82 -9.70 2.15
N SER A 126 8.73 -9.65 1.37
CA SER A 126 8.28 -10.82 0.60
C SER A 126 9.36 -11.36 -0.33
N TYR A 127 10.13 -10.47 -0.97
CA TYR A 127 11.24 -10.86 -1.84
C TYR A 127 12.35 -11.58 -1.08
N ILE A 128 12.82 -11.04 0.05
CA ILE A 128 13.89 -11.71 0.83
C ILE A 128 13.38 -13.02 1.47
N HIS A 129 12.12 -13.06 1.93
CA HIS A 129 11.51 -14.25 2.52
C HIS A 129 11.42 -15.40 1.51
N HIS A 130 11.11 -15.09 0.24
CA HIS A 130 11.10 -16.10 -0.84
C HIS A 130 12.49 -16.72 -1.09
N HIS A 131 13.56 -15.99 -0.77
CA HIS A 131 14.95 -16.47 -0.85
C HIS A 131 15.45 -17.08 0.47
N GLY A 132 14.56 -17.31 1.44
CA GLY A 132 14.90 -17.92 2.74
C GLY A 132 15.63 -16.99 3.71
N ILE A 133 15.66 -15.69 3.42
CA ILE A 133 16.32 -14.67 4.25
C ILE A 133 15.29 -13.96 5.12
N VAL A 134 15.57 -13.80 6.41
CA VAL A 134 14.76 -13.04 7.37
C VAL A 134 15.55 -11.80 7.80
N HIS A 135 14.92 -10.63 7.82
CA HIS A 135 15.57 -9.35 8.12
C HIS A 135 15.97 -9.25 9.60
N ARG A 136 15.08 -9.62 10.52
CA ARG A 136 15.22 -9.65 12.00
C ARG A 136 15.37 -8.30 12.72
N ASP A 137 15.71 -7.24 11.99
CA ASP A 137 15.92 -5.89 12.54
C ASP A 137 15.12 -4.82 11.76
N VAL A 138 13.84 -5.09 11.45
CA VAL A 138 12.96 -4.09 10.82
C VAL A 138 12.61 -3.00 11.84
N LYS A 139 13.02 -1.77 11.56
CA LYS A 139 12.77 -0.59 12.42
C LYS A 139 12.92 0.71 11.63
N PRO A 140 12.40 1.86 12.10
CA PRO A 140 12.41 3.11 11.34
C PRO A 140 13.82 3.60 10.96
N ALA A 141 14.85 3.27 11.75
CA ALA A 141 16.24 3.63 11.44
C ALA A 141 16.85 2.82 10.27
N ASN A 142 16.28 1.66 9.94
CA ASN A 142 16.71 0.80 8.84
C ASN A 142 15.84 0.98 7.58
N ILE A 143 14.96 1.98 7.57
CA ILE A 143 14.07 2.31 6.46
C ILE A 143 14.51 3.65 5.90
N LEU A 144 15.13 3.63 4.73
CA LEU A 144 15.60 4.83 4.05
C LEU A 144 14.50 5.35 3.12
N LEU A 145 14.15 6.63 3.24
CA LEU A 145 13.21 7.29 2.34
C LEU A 145 14.00 7.87 1.18
N VAL A 146 13.67 7.46 -0.05
CA VAL A 146 14.40 7.89 -1.25
C VAL A 146 13.88 9.25 -1.70
N ASP A 147 14.77 10.23 -1.74
CA ASP A 147 14.50 11.56 -2.27
C ASP A 147 14.77 11.59 -3.79
N TYR A 148 13.73 11.33 -4.59
CA TYR A 148 13.79 11.59 -6.02
C TYR A 148 13.52 13.09 -6.23
N SER A 149 14.59 13.85 -6.41
CA SER A 149 14.54 15.29 -6.71
C SER A 149 13.85 15.66 -8.05
N ASN A 150 13.28 14.69 -8.78
CA ASN A 150 12.54 14.92 -10.03
C ASN A 150 11.32 13.97 -10.13
N ASP A 151 10.15 14.57 -10.40
CA ASP A 151 8.91 13.99 -10.97
C ASP A 151 8.18 12.81 -10.28
N ASP A 152 8.80 12.07 -9.36
CA ASP A 152 8.15 10.93 -8.71
C ASP A 152 7.22 11.40 -7.55
N ARG A 153 5.92 11.47 -7.83
CA ARG A 153 4.88 11.96 -6.89
C ARG A 153 4.62 11.07 -5.68
N ARG A 154 5.26 9.90 -5.53
CA ARG A 154 5.06 8.98 -4.40
C ARG A 154 6.33 8.78 -3.57
N PRO A 155 6.25 8.78 -2.22
CA PRO A 155 7.39 8.43 -1.39
C PRO A 155 7.80 6.99 -1.67
N ARG A 156 9.10 6.74 -1.84
CA ARG A 156 9.65 5.39 -1.93
C ARG A 156 10.48 5.06 -0.72
N ALA A 157 10.43 3.81 -0.29
CA ALA A 157 11.21 3.32 0.83
C ALA A 157 12.13 2.17 0.43
N LYS A 158 13.31 2.13 1.04
CA LYS A 158 14.27 1.03 0.92
C LYS A 158 14.64 0.48 2.29
N LEU A 159 14.61 -0.84 2.45
CA LEU A 159 15.20 -1.50 3.61
C LEU A 159 16.71 -1.62 3.44
N THR A 160 17.44 -1.18 4.46
CA THR A 160 18.88 -1.42 4.60
C THR A 160 19.13 -2.45 5.69
N ASP A 161 20.36 -2.94 5.76
CA ASP A 161 20.84 -3.83 6.83
C ASP A 161 20.18 -5.21 6.89
N PHE A 162 19.41 -5.59 5.86
CA PHE A 162 18.99 -6.97 5.69
C PHE A 162 20.22 -7.86 5.48
N GLY A 163 20.26 -9.01 6.15
CA GLY A 163 21.39 -9.93 6.03
C GLY A 163 22.67 -9.48 6.78
N VAL A 164 22.70 -8.34 7.47
CA VAL A 164 23.84 -7.99 8.34
C VAL A 164 24.00 -9.02 9.47
N ALA A 165 22.90 -9.58 9.96
CA ALA A 165 22.89 -10.69 10.91
C ALA A 165 23.48 -12.00 10.34
N VAL A 166 23.50 -12.15 9.01
CA VAL A 166 24.13 -13.29 8.33
C VAL A 166 25.64 -13.08 8.30
N ILE A 167 26.10 -11.84 8.14
CA ILE A 167 27.51 -11.45 8.19
C ILE A 167 28.06 -11.42 9.62
N THR A 168 27.24 -11.21 10.65
CA THR A 168 27.67 -11.23 12.05
C THR A 168 27.41 -12.57 12.75
N ARG A 169 26.85 -13.57 12.06
CA ARG A 169 26.55 -14.90 12.62
C ARG A 169 27.84 -15.66 12.93
N ASN A 170 28.32 -15.47 14.15
CA ASN A 170 28.88 -16.46 15.09
C ASN A 170 29.87 -15.79 16.08
N GLY A 171 29.48 -14.68 16.71
CA GLY A 171 29.85 -14.51 18.13
C GLY A 171 28.98 -15.45 18.98
N PRO A 172 29.28 -15.67 20.28
CA PRO A 172 28.37 -16.39 21.17
C PRO A 172 26.96 -15.83 21.01
N VAL A 173 25.94 -16.68 21.20
CA VAL A 173 24.59 -16.21 21.56
C VAL A 173 24.80 -14.99 22.46
N PRO A 174 24.23 -13.80 22.15
CA PRO A 174 24.44 -12.64 23.00
C PRO A 174 24.19 -13.09 24.43
N ASP A 175 25.24 -13.05 25.26
CA ASP A 175 25.13 -13.36 26.67
C ASP A 175 23.89 -12.64 27.19
N GLU A 176 23.11 -13.35 28.00
CA GLU A 176 21.91 -12.87 28.67
C GLU A 176 22.01 -11.36 28.97
N GLY A 177 21.38 -10.51 28.15
CA GLY A 177 21.33 -9.05 28.34
C GLY A 177 21.92 -8.15 27.25
N GLY A 178 22.57 -8.66 26.20
CA GLY A 178 23.16 -7.83 25.14
C GLY A 178 22.24 -7.49 23.95
N THR A 179 21.15 -6.75 24.15
CA THR A 179 20.24 -6.36 23.04
C THR A 179 20.85 -5.24 22.17
N SER A 180 21.63 -5.58 21.14
CA SER A 180 22.22 -4.58 20.20
C SER A 180 21.25 -4.07 19.12
N GLY A 181 19.96 -4.02 19.42
CA GLY A 181 18.94 -3.37 18.59
C GLY A 181 18.15 -2.38 19.43
N THR A 182 17.44 -1.43 18.81
CA THR A 182 16.36 -0.74 19.51
C THR A 182 15.26 -1.78 19.71
N PRO A 183 15.10 -2.32 20.92
CA PRO A 183 14.30 -3.51 21.16
C PRO A 183 12.81 -3.22 21.03
N ALA A 184 12.42 -1.96 20.85
CA ALA A 184 11.04 -1.50 20.72
C ALA A 184 10.27 -2.17 19.58
N TYR A 185 10.96 -2.74 18.58
CA TYR A 185 10.35 -3.35 17.39
C TYR A 185 10.49 -4.87 17.32
N LEU A 186 11.06 -5.52 18.33
CA LEU A 186 11.17 -6.99 18.31
C LEU A 186 9.78 -7.63 18.40
N SER A 187 9.63 -8.78 17.75
CA SER A 187 8.44 -9.61 17.92
C SER A 187 8.38 -10.31 19.28
N PRO A 188 7.22 -10.84 19.71
CA PRO A 188 7.08 -11.60 20.95
C PRO A 188 8.04 -12.79 21.01
N GLU A 189 8.15 -13.57 19.93
CA GLU A 189 9.06 -14.70 19.85
C GLU A 189 10.53 -14.26 19.93
N GLN A 190 10.91 -13.12 19.33
CA GLN A 190 12.25 -12.56 19.50
C GLN A 190 12.52 -12.09 20.94
N ALA A 191 11.51 -11.54 21.62
CA ALA A 191 11.62 -11.13 23.03
C ALA A 191 11.69 -12.33 23.99
N ALA A 192 11.07 -13.45 23.61
CA ALA A 192 11.15 -14.73 24.34
C ALA A 192 12.47 -15.47 24.08
N GLY A 193 13.23 -15.08 23.06
CA GLY A 193 14.46 -15.77 22.65
C GLY A 193 14.25 -16.95 21.69
N ASP A 194 13.04 -17.09 21.16
CA ASP A 194 12.69 -18.11 20.16
C ASP A 194 13.26 -17.78 18.77
N VAL A 195 13.18 -18.74 17.86
CA VAL A 195 13.69 -18.59 16.49
C VAL A 195 12.82 -17.62 15.68
N ALA A 196 13.38 -16.46 15.35
CA ALA A 196 12.74 -15.48 14.48
C ALA A 196 12.60 -15.98 13.04
N GLY A 197 11.37 -15.95 12.52
CA GLY A 197 11.01 -16.32 11.15
C GLY A 197 10.46 -15.15 10.33
N PRO A 198 10.00 -15.38 9.09
CA PRO A 198 9.38 -14.35 8.25
C PRO A 198 8.25 -13.55 8.92
N SER A 199 7.45 -14.22 9.77
CA SER A 199 6.37 -13.60 10.54
C SER A 199 6.86 -12.63 11.63
N SER A 200 8.11 -12.74 12.07
CA SER A 200 8.74 -11.77 12.99
C SER A 200 8.94 -10.43 12.31
N ASP A 201 9.41 -10.43 11.04
CA ASP A 201 9.56 -9.20 10.26
C ASP A 201 8.22 -8.51 9.99
N VAL A 202 7.15 -9.30 9.79
CA VAL A 202 5.78 -8.79 9.62
C VAL A 202 5.30 -8.07 10.88
N TYR A 203 5.55 -8.65 12.06
CA TYR A 203 5.21 -8.01 13.33
C TYR A 203 5.98 -6.69 13.52
N SER A 204 7.30 -6.72 13.28
CA SER A 204 8.13 -5.52 13.36
C SER A 204 7.68 -4.43 12.36
N LEU A 205 7.31 -4.81 11.13
CA LEU A 205 6.72 -3.89 10.17
C LEU A 205 5.39 -3.32 10.69
N GLY A 206 4.54 -4.15 11.33
CA GLY A 206 3.29 -3.69 11.94
C GLY A 206 3.52 -2.60 12.98
N LEU A 207 4.55 -2.76 13.82
CA LEU A 207 4.92 -1.74 14.82
C LEU A 207 5.40 -0.44 14.16
N VAL A 208 6.21 -0.55 13.09
CA VAL A 208 6.65 0.60 12.30
C VAL A 208 5.47 1.36 11.69
N LEU A 209 4.50 0.64 11.11
CA LEU A 209 3.32 1.23 10.49
C LEU A 209 2.43 1.92 11.53
N LEU A 210 2.19 1.27 12.67
CA LEU A 210 1.43 1.84 13.78
C LEU A 210 2.07 3.12 14.32
N GLU A 211 3.39 3.12 14.54
CA GLU A 211 4.11 4.33 14.97
C GLU A 211 4.08 5.41 13.90
N GLY A 212 4.27 5.07 12.62
CA GLY A 212 4.23 6.03 11.52
C GLY A 212 2.88 6.75 11.40
N LEU A 213 1.77 6.03 11.64
CA LEU A 213 0.41 6.59 11.60
C LEU A 213 0.07 7.43 12.84
N THR A 214 0.53 7.01 14.02
CA THR A 214 0.11 7.61 15.29
C THR A 214 1.12 8.60 15.87
N GLY A 215 2.36 8.55 15.40
CA GLY A 215 3.51 9.23 15.98
C GLY A 215 3.92 8.67 17.36
N LYS A 216 3.38 7.52 17.78
CA LYS A 216 3.59 6.93 19.11
C LYS A 216 4.13 5.52 19.00
N MET A 217 5.22 5.24 19.71
CA MET A 217 5.71 3.87 19.88
C MET A 217 4.70 3.06 20.71
N ALA A 218 4.38 1.85 20.25
CA ALA A 218 3.48 0.95 20.97
C ALA A 218 4.07 0.47 22.31
N TYR A 219 5.39 0.24 22.35
CA TYR A 219 6.10 -0.22 23.54
C TYR A 219 7.27 0.71 23.88
N PRO A 220 7.00 1.91 24.45
CA PRO A 220 8.04 2.83 24.88
C PRO A 220 8.76 2.29 26.12
N GLY A 221 9.93 2.87 26.42
CA GLY A 221 10.67 2.58 27.65
C GLY A 221 11.97 1.81 27.43
N ALA A 222 12.55 1.35 28.54
CA ALA A 222 13.83 0.67 28.52
C ALA A 222 13.76 -0.68 27.77
N PRO A 223 14.88 -1.18 27.23
CA PRO A 223 14.93 -2.42 26.48
C PRO A 223 14.15 -3.61 27.02
N ILE A 224 14.43 -3.94 28.27
CA ILE A 224 13.85 -5.07 28.97
C ILE A 224 12.36 -4.83 29.22
N GLN A 225 11.96 -3.60 29.56
CA GLN A 225 10.55 -3.25 29.79
C GLN A 225 9.72 -3.41 28.52
N SER A 226 10.22 -2.90 27.40
CA SER A 226 9.58 -3.03 26.10
C SER A 226 9.46 -4.51 25.69
N ALA A 227 10.50 -5.32 25.95
CA ALA A 227 10.50 -6.76 25.69
C ALA A 227 9.52 -7.55 26.54
N VAL A 228 9.42 -7.24 27.83
CA VAL A 228 8.43 -7.90 28.71
C VAL A 228 7.00 -7.47 28.33
N ALA A 229 6.79 -6.19 28.02
CA ALA A 229 5.45 -5.66 27.72
C ALA A 229 4.76 -6.37 26.55
N ARG A 230 5.47 -6.70 25.48
CA ARG A 230 4.89 -7.41 24.31
C ARG A 230 4.61 -8.89 24.54
N LEU A 231 5.25 -9.51 25.53
CA LEU A 231 4.91 -10.88 25.95
C LEU A 231 3.58 -10.91 26.71
N LEU A 232 3.28 -9.82 27.42
CA LEU A 232 2.12 -9.72 28.31
C LEU A 232 0.90 -9.06 27.65
N HIS A 233 1.10 -8.09 26.76
CA HIS A 233 0.05 -7.23 26.26
C HIS A 233 0.14 -7.03 24.75
N ASP A 234 -1.02 -7.08 24.09
CA ASP A 234 -1.16 -6.71 22.68
C ASP A 234 -1.05 -5.18 22.53
N PRO A 235 -0.48 -4.68 21.41
CA PRO A 235 -0.32 -3.25 21.19
C PRO A 235 -1.69 -2.59 20.99
N GLN A 236 -1.84 -1.37 21.52
CA GLN A 236 -3.08 -0.62 21.38
C GLN A 236 -3.17 -0.01 19.97
N ILE A 237 -4.17 -0.44 19.21
CA ILE A 237 -4.47 0.08 17.88
C ILE A 237 -5.65 1.05 18.02
N PRO A 238 -5.48 2.36 17.72
CA PRO A 238 -6.56 3.33 17.84
C PRO A 238 -7.73 3.02 16.90
N GLU A 239 -8.96 3.04 17.43
CA GLU A 239 -10.18 2.79 16.65
C GLU A 239 -10.47 3.92 15.65
N GLU A 240 -9.86 5.08 15.83
CA GLU A 240 -9.99 6.23 14.92
C GLU A 240 -9.23 6.03 13.60
N LEU A 241 -8.35 5.03 13.52
CA LEU A 241 -7.74 4.64 12.25
C LEU A 241 -8.80 4.07 11.31
N ALA A 242 -8.61 4.24 10.00
CA ALA A 242 -9.54 3.68 9.03
C ALA A 242 -9.67 2.15 9.21
N PRO A 243 -10.87 1.55 9.01
CA PRO A 243 -11.13 0.14 9.33
C PRO A 243 -10.14 -0.85 8.71
N MET A 244 -9.65 -0.56 7.50
CA MET A 244 -8.61 -1.36 6.84
C MET A 244 -7.31 -1.39 7.65
N TRP A 245 -6.85 -0.24 8.15
CA TRP A 245 -5.63 -0.15 8.97
C TRP A 245 -5.81 -0.87 10.30
N VAL A 246 -6.97 -0.75 10.94
CA VAL A 246 -7.28 -1.49 12.17
C VAL A 246 -7.17 -2.99 11.91
N ALA A 247 -7.89 -3.51 10.92
CA ALA A 247 -7.89 -4.93 10.58
C ALA A 247 -6.48 -5.44 10.21
N LEU A 248 -5.75 -4.70 9.37
CA LEU A 248 -4.41 -5.08 8.93
C LEU A 248 -3.43 -5.09 10.11
N LEU A 249 -3.37 -4.02 10.91
CA LEU A 249 -2.49 -3.93 12.07
C LEU A 249 -2.84 -4.99 13.12
N SER A 250 -4.13 -5.26 13.36
CA SER A 250 -4.55 -6.32 14.29
C SER A 250 -4.03 -7.70 13.87
N SER A 251 -4.05 -8.00 12.56
CA SER A 251 -3.51 -9.27 12.04
C SER A 251 -1.97 -9.33 12.09
N MET A 252 -1.28 -8.25 11.72
CA MET A 252 0.19 -8.19 11.72
C MET A 252 0.78 -8.24 13.13
N LEU A 253 0.07 -7.67 14.10
CA LEU A 253 0.49 -7.55 15.49
C LEU A 253 -0.04 -8.66 16.40
N ALA A 254 -0.60 -9.73 15.84
CA ALA A 254 -1.01 -10.90 16.60
C ALA A 254 0.19 -11.51 17.34
N ARG A 255 0.02 -11.87 18.62
CA ARG A 255 1.08 -12.52 19.41
C ARG A 255 1.53 -13.84 18.82
N ASP A 256 0.58 -14.68 18.40
CA ASP A 256 0.87 -15.94 17.71
C ASP A 256 1.39 -15.67 16.28
N PRO A 257 2.64 -16.06 15.95
CA PRO A 257 3.20 -15.85 14.62
C PRO A 257 2.43 -16.57 13.50
N ALA A 258 1.67 -17.63 13.80
CA ALA A 258 0.87 -18.35 12.81
C ALA A 258 -0.41 -17.60 12.39
N GLN A 259 -0.85 -16.61 13.17
CA GLN A 259 -2.02 -15.77 12.87
C GLN A 259 -1.66 -14.54 12.02
N ARG A 260 -0.37 -14.30 11.79
CA ARG A 260 0.10 -13.14 11.04
C ARG A 260 0.06 -13.43 9.55
N PRO A 261 -0.36 -12.45 8.71
CA PRO A 261 -0.34 -12.60 7.27
C PRO A 261 1.10 -12.73 6.75
N ALA A 262 1.26 -13.33 5.57
CA ALA A 262 2.54 -13.29 4.87
C ALA A 262 2.85 -11.85 4.38
N ALA A 263 4.13 -11.50 4.25
CA ALA A 263 4.54 -10.17 3.77
C ALA A 263 3.92 -9.82 2.39
N ARG A 264 3.71 -10.82 1.53
CA ARG A 264 3.00 -10.66 0.25
C ARG A 264 1.55 -10.20 0.42
N GLU A 265 0.83 -10.74 1.40
CA GLU A 265 -0.57 -10.38 1.67
C GLU A 265 -0.66 -8.95 2.23
N VAL A 266 0.28 -8.58 3.10
CA VAL A 266 0.43 -7.20 3.59
C VAL A 266 0.70 -6.24 2.42
N SER A 267 1.62 -6.59 1.51
CA SER A 267 1.90 -5.82 0.29
C SER A 267 0.64 -5.61 -0.55
N LEU A 268 -0.15 -6.68 -0.80
CA LEU A 268 -1.39 -6.57 -1.55
C LEU A 268 -2.43 -5.68 -0.87
N ALA A 269 -2.62 -5.81 0.44
CA ALA A 269 -3.54 -4.98 1.21
C ALA A 269 -3.16 -3.49 1.15
N LEU A 270 -1.87 -3.18 1.33
CA LEU A 270 -1.37 -1.81 1.28
C LEU A 270 -1.37 -1.24 -0.15
N ARG A 271 -1.13 -2.07 -1.17
CA ARG A 271 -1.29 -1.67 -2.57
C ARG A 271 -2.73 -1.28 -2.87
N GLN A 272 -3.69 -2.06 -2.39
CA GLN A 272 -5.10 -1.75 -2.55
C GLN A 272 -5.45 -0.44 -1.84
N GLU A 273 -4.88 -0.18 -0.66
CA GLU A 273 -5.05 1.11 0.02
C GLU A 273 -4.41 2.26 -0.75
N VAL A 274 -3.23 2.08 -1.35
CA VAL A 274 -2.62 3.06 -2.24
C VAL A 274 -3.54 3.38 -3.42
N ILE A 275 -4.15 2.35 -4.02
CA ILE A 275 -5.10 2.54 -5.13
C ILE A 275 -6.36 3.27 -4.64
N ASN A 276 -6.93 2.84 -3.50
CA ASN A 276 -8.12 3.44 -2.92
C ASN A 276 -7.87 4.86 -2.41
N SER A 277 -6.68 5.15 -1.88
CA SER A 277 -6.27 6.47 -1.40
C SER A 277 -5.87 7.37 -2.55
N ALA A 278 -5.31 6.86 -3.65
CA ALA A 278 -5.10 7.60 -4.89
C ALA A 278 -6.40 7.83 -5.67
N ALA A 279 -7.40 6.95 -5.54
CA ALA A 279 -8.76 7.17 -6.01
C ALA A 279 -9.45 8.25 -5.14
N ARG A 280 -9.32 8.17 -3.80
CA ARG A 280 -9.78 9.22 -2.87
C ARG A 280 -9.04 10.55 -3.09
N HIS A 281 -7.73 10.55 -3.29
CA HIS A 281 -6.95 11.76 -3.58
C HIS A 281 -7.14 12.25 -5.01
N ARG A 282 -7.50 11.43 -6.00
CA ARG A 282 -8.02 11.95 -7.28
C ARG A 282 -9.39 12.58 -7.12
N LYS A 283 -10.20 12.05 -6.20
CA LYS A 283 -11.46 12.67 -5.75
C LYS A 283 -11.24 13.98 -4.97
N ASP A 284 -10.12 14.12 -4.26
CA ASP A 284 -9.78 15.29 -3.43
C ASP A 284 -8.86 16.34 -4.13
N ASN A 285 -8.03 15.92 -5.11
CA ASN A 285 -7.05 16.73 -5.89
C ASN A 285 -7.31 16.74 -7.41
N ALA A 286 -8.47 16.29 -7.87
CA ALA A 286 -9.10 17.03 -8.96
C ALA A 286 -9.30 18.48 -8.49
N PRO A 287 -9.31 19.49 -9.36
CA PRO A 287 -9.52 20.86 -8.91
C PRO A 287 -10.80 20.96 -8.05
N GLY A 288 -10.63 21.26 -6.76
CA GLY A 288 -11.68 21.47 -5.76
C GLY A 288 -11.93 20.24 -4.86
N ALA A 289 -11.66 20.33 -3.56
CA ALA A 289 -12.67 20.81 -2.59
C ALA A 289 -13.94 21.42 -3.21
N SER A 290 -14.65 20.66 -4.07
CA SER A 290 -16.03 20.86 -4.52
C SER A 290 -16.54 19.76 -5.49
N ASP A 291 -15.87 18.62 -5.75
CA ASP A 291 -16.40 17.65 -6.75
C ASP A 291 -17.71 16.99 -6.32
N GLU A 292 -17.87 16.59 -5.05
CA GLU A 292 -19.15 16.04 -4.59
C GLU A 292 -20.26 17.10 -4.58
N GLU A 293 -19.95 18.34 -4.18
CA GLU A 293 -20.92 19.43 -4.23
C GLU A 293 -21.23 19.85 -5.68
N GLY A 294 -20.25 19.81 -6.58
CA GLY A 294 -20.40 20.06 -8.01
C GLY A 294 -21.19 18.96 -8.71
N ARG A 295 -20.94 17.70 -8.36
CA ARG A 295 -21.71 16.53 -8.80
C ARG A 295 -23.13 16.58 -8.26
N LEU A 296 -23.34 16.94 -6.99
CA LEU A 296 -24.68 17.14 -6.42
C LEU A 296 -25.39 18.33 -7.08
N ARG A 297 -24.72 19.45 -7.33
CA ARG A 297 -25.26 20.56 -8.13
C ARG A 297 -25.58 20.13 -9.55
N ALA A 298 -24.80 19.24 -10.15
CA ALA A 298 -25.10 18.66 -11.46
C ALA A 298 -26.35 17.77 -11.39
N VAL A 299 -26.46 16.89 -10.39
CA VAL A 299 -27.68 16.08 -10.15
C VAL A 299 -28.92 16.98 -9.95
N GLU A 300 -28.80 18.01 -9.12
CA GLU A 300 -29.84 19.02 -8.91
C GLU A 300 -30.19 19.77 -10.20
N ARG A 301 -29.18 20.09 -11.03
CA ARG A 301 -29.36 20.73 -12.34
C ARG A 301 -30.26 19.88 -13.21
N TYR A 302 -30.07 18.56 -13.30
CA TYR A 302 -30.97 17.71 -14.10
C TYR A 302 -32.38 17.55 -13.52
N ARG A 303 -32.61 17.85 -12.22
CA ARG A 303 -33.90 17.68 -11.51
C ARG A 303 -34.54 16.31 -11.76
N ILE A 304 -33.71 15.28 -11.72
CA ILE A 304 -34.12 13.92 -12.09
C ILE A 304 -34.61 13.12 -10.88
N LEU A 305 -34.12 13.42 -9.69
CA LEU A 305 -34.50 12.75 -8.43
C LEU A 305 -35.99 12.92 -8.12
N ASP A 306 -36.59 11.87 -7.54
CA ASP A 306 -38.01 11.80 -7.14
C ASP A 306 -39.02 12.17 -8.23
N THR A 307 -38.62 12.10 -9.50
CA THR A 307 -39.54 12.30 -10.62
C THR A 307 -40.35 11.03 -10.92
N PRO A 308 -41.62 11.15 -11.36
CA PRO A 308 -42.43 9.99 -11.72
C PRO A 308 -41.73 9.09 -12.74
N PRO A 309 -42.09 7.78 -12.78
CA PRO A 309 -41.61 6.88 -13.82
C PRO A 309 -41.80 7.49 -15.20
N ASP A 310 -40.74 7.40 -16.00
CA ASP A 310 -40.73 7.92 -17.36
C ASP A 310 -40.50 6.76 -18.30
N GLY A 311 -41.51 6.47 -19.11
CA GLY A 311 -41.49 5.33 -20.02
C GLY A 311 -40.30 5.34 -20.98
N ALA A 312 -39.61 6.46 -21.21
CA ALA A 312 -38.37 6.48 -22.00
C ALA A 312 -37.24 5.68 -21.34
N PHE A 313 -36.91 5.96 -20.08
CA PHE A 313 -35.83 5.27 -19.38
C PHE A 313 -36.20 3.82 -19.04
N ASP A 314 -37.47 3.55 -18.73
CA ASP A 314 -37.96 2.17 -18.50
C ASP A 314 -37.84 1.31 -19.77
N ARG A 315 -38.10 1.89 -20.95
CA ARG A 315 -37.88 1.20 -22.23
C ARG A 315 -36.40 0.90 -22.48
N ILE A 316 -35.50 1.81 -22.11
CA ILE A 316 -34.05 1.61 -22.25
C ILE A 316 -33.58 0.49 -21.31
N ALA A 317 -33.97 0.52 -20.04
CA ALA A 317 -33.64 -0.54 -19.08
C ALA A 317 -34.19 -1.89 -19.55
N GLY A 318 -35.46 -1.94 -19.99
CA GLY A 318 -36.04 -3.16 -20.55
C GLY A 318 -35.38 -3.64 -21.84
N LEU A 319 -34.90 -2.72 -22.70
CA LEU A 319 -34.15 -3.08 -23.91
C LEU A 319 -32.79 -3.69 -23.55
N ALA A 320 -32.06 -3.10 -22.60
CA ALA A 320 -30.79 -3.64 -22.13
C ALA A 320 -30.97 -5.05 -21.53
N ALA A 321 -31.98 -5.22 -20.68
CA ALA A 321 -32.30 -6.52 -20.09
C ALA A 321 -32.49 -7.61 -21.17
N ARG A 322 -33.25 -7.31 -22.23
CA ARG A 322 -33.44 -8.24 -23.36
C ARG A 322 -32.19 -8.42 -24.21
N MET A 323 -31.49 -7.33 -24.53
CA MET A 323 -30.33 -7.33 -25.40
C MET A 323 -29.19 -8.16 -24.82
N PHE A 324 -28.90 -7.99 -23.52
CA PHE A 324 -27.88 -8.75 -22.80
C PHE A 324 -28.43 -10.05 -22.20
N SER A 325 -29.72 -10.34 -22.37
CA SER A 325 -30.41 -11.49 -21.79
C SER A 325 -30.23 -11.60 -20.27
N VAL A 326 -30.23 -10.48 -19.56
CA VAL A 326 -30.03 -10.36 -18.10
C VAL A 326 -31.35 -10.06 -17.39
N PRO A 327 -31.57 -10.56 -16.17
CA PRO A 327 -32.82 -10.38 -15.45
C PRO A 327 -33.03 -8.94 -14.98
N VAL A 328 -31.95 -8.19 -14.71
CA VAL A 328 -32.02 -6.87 -14.09
C VAL A 328 -31.20 -5.84 -14.85
N ALA A 329 -31.79 -4.68 -15.10
CA ALA A 329 -31.14 -3.51 -15.68
C ALA A 329 -31.66 -2.23 -14.99
N ILE A 330 -30.77 -1.30 -14.66
CA ILE A 330 -31.09 -0.15 -13.81
C ILE A 330 -30.41 1.12 -14.36
N VAL A 331 -31.19 2.20 -14.46
CA VAL A 331 -30.69 3.57 -14.57
C VAL A 331 -30.72 4.16 -13.16
N SER A 332 -29.57 4.41 -12.57
CA SER A 332 -29.45 4.93 -11.20
C SER A 332 -28.82 6.32 -11.16
N VAL A 333 -29.21 7.11 -10.17
CA VAL A 333 -28.66 8.44 -9.85
C VAL A 333 -28.24 8.43 -8.39
N VAL A 334 -27.04 8.92 -8.09
CA VAL A 334 -26.49 8.92 -6.73
C VAL A 334 -26.78 10.27 -6.07
N ASP A 335 -27.60 10.25 -5.02
CA ASP A 335 -27.97 11.39 -4.18
C ASP A 335 -27.04 11.47 -2.95
N HIS A 336 -27.27 12.43 -2.06
CA HIS A 336 -26.48 12.67 -0.86
C HIS A 336 -26.57 11.54 0.18
N ASP A 337 -27.71 10.85 0.32
CA ASP A 337 -27.96 9.82 1.32
C ASP A 337 -28.39 8.46 0.74
N ARG A 338 -28.68 8.41 -0.57
CA ARG A 338 -29.22 7.23 -1.26
C ARG A 338 -28.76 7.10 -2.71
N ILE A 339 -28.95 5.91 -3.27
CA ILE A 339 -28.90 5.67 -4.71
C ILE A 339 -30.32 5.46 -5.19
N TRP A 340 -30.81 6.39 -6.01
CA TRP A 340 -32.18 6.41 -6.51
C TRP A 340 -32.25 5.79 -7.91
N PHE A 341 -33.19 4.89 -8.14
CA PHE A 341 -33.34 4.21 -9.42
C PHE A 341 -34.36 4.96 -10.27
N LYS A 342 -33.86 5.70 -11.27
CA LYS A 342 -34.71 6.44 -12.21
C LYS A 342 -35.58 5.52 -13.06
N ALA A 343 -35.02 4.37 -13.44
CA ALA A 343 -35.69 3.32 -14.15
C ALA A 343 -35.06 1.98 -13.77
N HIS A 344 -35.87 0.94 -13.72
CA HIS A 344 -35.42 -0.40 -13.40
C HIS A 344 -36.27 -1.44 -14.11
N HIS A 345 -35.64 -2.55 -14.47
CA HIS A 345 -36.29 -3.75 -15.00
C HIS A 345 -35.94 -4.94 -14.11
N GLY A 346 -36.90 -5.82 -13.85
CA GLY A 346 -36.68 -7.06 -13.11
C GLY A 346 -36.45 -6.93 -11.59
N THR A 347 -36.73 -5.76 -11.02
CA THR A 347 -36.71 -5.52 -9.56
C THR A 347 -37.85 -4.59 -9.16
N GLU A 348 -38.35 -4.71 -7.93
CA GLU A 348 -39.33 -3.79 -7.32
C GLU A 348 -38.65 -2.73 -6.44
N ILE A 349 -37.34 -2.85 -6.24
CA ILE A 349 -36.55 -1.89 -5.46
C ILE A 349 -36.41 -0.60 -6.28
N THR A 350 -36.74 0.53 -5.67
CA THR A 350 -36.68 1.86 -6.30
C THR A 350 -35.53 2.72 -5.78
N GLN A 351 -34.93 2.36 -4.64
CA GLN A 351 -33.76 3.04 -4.07
C GLN A 351 -33.04 2.14 -3.05
N ILE A 352 -31.76 2.43 -2.81
CA ILE A 352 -30.93 1.76 -1.79
C ILE A 352 -30.10 2.80 -1.01
N GLY A 353 -29.59 2.42 0.17
CA GLY A 353 -28.68 3.26 0.95
C GLY A 353 -27.36 3.54 0.22
N ARG A 354 -26.71 4.67 0.55
CA ARG A 354 -25.45 5.13 -0.07
C ARG A 354 -24.19 4.39 0.42
N ASP A 355 -24.33 3.45 1.37
CA ASP A 355 -23.25 2.58 1.85
C ASP A 355 -22.49 1.91 0.69
N PRO A 356 -21.19 1.55 0.83
CA PRO A 356 -20.33 1.17 -0.29
C PRO A 356 -20.84 -0.06 -1.04
N GLY A 357 -21.68 0.19 -2.04
CA GLY A 357 -22.25 -0.75 -2.98
C GLY A 357 -21.59 -0.67 -4.35
N LEU A 358 -22.01 -1.55 -5.27
CA LEU A 358 -21.45 -1.63 -6.61
C LEU A 358 -21.66 -0.34 -7.41
N CYS A 359 -22.88 0.22 -7.39
CA CYS A 359 -23.16 1.48 -8.08
C CYS A 359 -22.38 2.67 -7.47
N ALA A 360 -22.16 2.69 -6.15
CA ALA A 360 -21.32 3.70 -5.49
C ALA A 360 -19.84 3.59 -5.90
N SER A 361 -19.38 2.39 -6.23
CA SER A 361 -18.02 2.13 -6.70
C SER A 361 -17.86 2.42 -8.18
N ALA A 362 -18.89 2.15 -8.99
CA ALA A 362 -18.91 2.41 -10.42
C ALA A 362 -18.82 3.91 -10.75
N ILE A 363 -19.50 4.77 -9.99
CA ILE A 363 -19.44 6.23 -10.21
C ILE A 363 -18.06 6.85 -9.94
N LEU A 364 -17.16 6.13 -9.26
CA LEU A 364 -15.80 6.58 -8.95
C LEU A 364 -14.79 6.22 -10.04
N GLN A 365 -15.25 5.51 -11.09
CA GLN A 365 -14.43 5.13 -12.24
C GLN A 365 -14.87 5.96 -13.46
N ASP A 366 -13.93 6.26 -14.36
CA ASP A 366 -14.23 6.91 -15.64
C ASP A 366 -14.63 5.90 -16.72
N ASP A 367 -14.32 4.62 -16.52
CA ASP A 367 -14.50 3.53 -17.47
C ASP A 367 -15.59 2.54 -17.04
N VAL A 368 -16.01 1.68 -17.98
CA VAL A 368 -16.99 0.62 -17.73
C VAL A 368 -16.47 -0.34 -16.67
N TRP A 369 -17.32 -0.63 -15.68
CA TRP A 369 -16.98 -1.51 -14.58
C TRP A 369 -17.67 -2.85 -14.76
N VAL A 370 -16.89 -3.89 -15.10
CA VAL A 370 -17.38 -5.26 -15.35
C VAL A 370 -16.83 -6.21 -14.29
N ILE A 371 -17.71 -7.03 -13.74
CA ILE A 371 -17.46 -8.12 -12.81
C ILE A 371 -18.14 -9.36 -13.39
N GLU A 372 -17.34 -10.28 -13.94
CA GLU A 372 -17.81 -11.48 -14.63
C GLU A 372 -18.27 -12.59 -13.68
N ASP A 373 -17.61 -12.73 -12.52
CA ASP A 373 -17.95 -13.67 -11.44
C ASP A 373 -17.76 -12.98 -10.07
N ALA A 374 -18.83 -12.41 -9.54
CA ALA A 374 -18.81 -11.62 -8.31
C ALA A 374 -18.50 -12.43 -7.04
N VAL A 375 -18.68 -13.76 -7.07
CA VAL A 375 -18.36 -14.63 -5.92
C VAL A 375 -16.85 -14.90 -5.85
N ARG A 376 -16.16 -14.86 -6.99
CA ARG A 376 -14.70 -15.03 -7.07
C ARG A 376 -13.93 -13.73 -7.20
N ASP A 377 -14.61 -12.63 -7.51
CA ASP A 377 -13.98 -11.34 -7.71
C ASP A 377 -13.65 -10.65 -6.37
N PRO A 378 -12.37 -10.40 -6.05
CA PRO A 378 -11.97 -9.78 -4.79
C PRO A 378 -12.61 -8.41 -4.54
N ARG A 379 -13.05 -7.70 -5.59
CA ARG A 379 -13.70 -6.39 -5.49
C ARG A 379 -15.09 -6.47 -4.86
N THR A 380 -15.70 -7.65 -4.83
CA THR A 380 -17.11 -7.83 -4.47
C THR A 380 -17.37 -8.81 -3.33
N LEU A 381 -16.32 -9.45 -2.79
CA LEU A 381 -16.41 -10.45 -1.71
C LEU A 381 -17.11 -9.93 -0.44
N ALA A 382 -16.95 -8.65 -0.12
CA ALA A 382 -17.58 -8.01 1.04
C ALA A 382 -18.95 -7.38 0.72
N ASN A 383 -19.45 -7.50 -0.51
CA ASN A 383 -20.67 -6.83 -0.93
C ASN A 383 -21.93 -7.60 -0.47
N PRO A 384 -22.88 -6.96 0.24
CA PRO A 384 -24.10 -7.61 0.71
C PRO A 384 -24.99 -8.20 -0.41
N LEU A 385 -24.94 -7.66 -1.64
CA LEU A 385 -25.72 -8.20 -2.77
C LEU A 385 -25.14 -9.52 -3.31
N VAL A 386 -23.86 -9.78 -3.06
CA VAL A 386 -23.18 -11.03 -3.42
C VAL A 386 -23.34 -12.06 -2.30
N ALA A 387 -23.13 -11.65 -1.05
CA ALA A 387 -23.19 -12.54 0.12
C ALA A 387 -24.62 -12.80 0.65
N GLY A 388 -25.60 -11.96 0.26
CA GLY A 388 -26.99 -12.04 0.72
C GLY A 388 -27.92 -12.81 -0.23
N GLU A 389 -29.22 -12.81 0.10
CA GLU A 389 -30.26 -13.58 -0.63
C GLU A 389 -30.46 -13.20 -2.10
N PHE A 390 -29.99 -12.03 -2.53
CA PHE A 390 -30.08 -11.61 -3.93
C PHE A 390 -29.20 -12.47 -4.86
N GLY A 391 -28.07 -13.00 -4.34
CA GLY A 391 -27.19 -13.94 -5.03
C GLY A 391 -26.54 -13.36 -6.30
N LEU A 392 -26.08 -12.11 -6.26
CA LEU A 392 -25.45 -11.47 -7.41
C LEU A 392 -24.16 -12.21 -7.83
N GLN A 393 -24.04 -12.56 -9.10
CA GLN A 393 -22.83 -13.18 -9.65
C GLN A 393 -22.24 -12.43 -10.86
N PHE A 394 -23.01 -11.55 -11.51
CA PHE A 394 -22.50 -10.72 -12.60
C PHE A 394 -22.97 -9.27 -12.45
N TYR A 395 -22.07 -8.33 -12.75
CA TYR A 395 -22.38 -6.90 -12.79
C TYR A 395 -21.61 -6.23 -13.92
N ALA A 396 -22.28 -5.43 -14.74
CA ALA A 396 -21.63 -4.48 -15.63
C ALA A 396 -22.31 -3.11 -15.50
N GLY A 397 -21.52 -2.07 -15.27
CA GLY A 397 -22.02 -0.70 -15.05
C GLY A 397 -21.22 0.35 -15.82
N VAL A 398 -21.94 1.26 -16.47
CA VAL A 398 -21.37 2.41 -17.18
C VAL A 398 -21.73 3.69 -16.43
N PRO A 399 -20.75 4.55 -16.07
CA PRO A 399 -21.02 5.85 -15.46
C PRO A 399 -21.85 6.75 -16.39
N LEU A 400 -22.87 7.40 -15.84
CA LEU A 400 -23.68 8.41 -16.52
C LEU A 400 -23.01 9.78 -16.37
N ARG A 401 -22.08 10.07 -17.29
CA ARG A 401 -21.21 11.24 -17.23
C ARG A 401 -21.76 12.45 -17.99
N THR A 402 -21.78 13.61 -17.34
CA THR A 402 -22.18 14.88 -17.95
C THR A 402 -21.07 15.48 -18.83
N PRO A 403 -21.40 16.41 -19.76
CA PRO A 403 -20.39 17.09 -20.58
C PRO A 403 -19.35 17.88 -19.77
N ASP A 404 -19.75 18.43 -18.61
CA ASP A 404 -18.86 19.10 -17.65
C ASP A 404 -18.12 18.13 -16.72
N GLY A 405 -18.23 16.82 -16.96
CA GLY A 405 -17.35 15.80 -16.41
C GLY A 405 -17.82 15.12 -15.14
N HIS A 406 -19.05 15.39 -14.66
CA HIS A 406 -19.59 14.82 -13.42
C HIS A 406 -20.36 13.52 -13.66
N ASN A 407 -20.15 12.51 -12.82
CA ASN A 407 -20.89 11.24 -12.86
C ASN A 407 -22.18 11.35 -12.03
N LEU A 408 -23.34 11.40 -12.69
CA LEU A 408 -24.64 11.50 -12.00
C LEU A 408 -25.03 10.21 -11.31
N GLY A 409 -24.63 9.07 -11.88
CA GLY A 409 -24.99 7.74 -11.44
C GLY A 409 -24.51 6.68 -12.41
N THR A 410 -25.22 5.57 -12.55
CA THR A 410 -24.77 4.43 -13.35
C THR A 410 -25.92 3.81 -14.12
N PHE A 411 -25.66 3.45 -15.38
CA PHE A 411 -26.48 2.50 -16.13
C PHE A 411 -25.87 1.11 -16.00
N CYS A 412 -26.55 0.19 -15.30
CA CYS A 412 -26.00 -1.11 -14.98
C CYS A 412 -26.94 -2.27 -15.30
N ILE A 413 -26.34 -3.42 -15.53
CA ILE A 413 -26.98 -4.71 -15.71
C ILE A 413 -26.44 -5.71 -14.70
N LEU A 414 -27.32 -6.59 -14.22
CA LEU A 414 -27.00 -7.52 -13.14
C LEU A 414 -27.57 -8.92 -13.45
N ASP A 415 -26.85 -9.94 -13.01
CA ASP A 415 -27.31 -11.32 -13.08
C ASP A 415 -26.91 -12.14 -11.83
N ARG A 416 -27.66 -13.21 -11.60
CA ARG A 416 -27.42 -14.25 -10.59
C ARG A 416 -26.54 -15.39 -11.11
N GLU A 417 -26.18 -15.35 -12.38
CA GLU A 417 -25.22 -16.27 -13.00
C GLU A 417 -23.97 -15.51 -13.47
N PRO A 418 -22.76 -16.10 -13.40
CA PRO A 418 -21.56 -15.50 -13.96
C PRO A 418 -21.70 -15.36 -15.47
N ARG A 419 -21.12 -14.29 -16.04
CA ARG A 419 -21.15 -14.06 -17.48
C ARG A 419 -19.80 -13.63 -18.01
N THR A 420 -19.52 -14.04 -19.25
CA THR A 420 -18.46 -13.42 -20.03
C THR A 420 -19.02 -12.18 -20.72
N PHE A 421 -18.23 -11.10 -20.77
CA PHE A 421 -18.67 -9.84 -21.34
C PHE A 421 -17.64 -9.35 -22.36
N SER A 422 -18.01 -9.42 -23.65
CA SER A 422 -17.09 -9.11 -24.73
C SER A 422 -16.87 -7.59 -24.89
N ALA A 423 -15.85 -7.21 -25.65
CA ALA A 423 -15.63 -5.80 -25.98
C ALA A 423 -16.79 -5.20 -26.81
N ASP A 424 -17.53 -6.01 -27.58
CA ASP A 424 -18.75 -5.58 -28.27
C ASP A 424 -19.90 -5.33 -27.27
N ASP A 425 -20.04 -6.17 -26.26
CA ASP A 425 -21.05 -5.99 -25.21
C ASP A 425 -20.79 -4.73 -24.38
N VAL A 426 -19.51 -4.45 -24.09
CA VAL A 426 -19.08 -3.20 -23.43
C VAL A 426 -19.49 -1.98 -24.26
N ARG A 427 -19.21 -1.99 -25.58
CA ARG A 427 -19.60 -0.89 -26.48
C ARG A 427 -21.12 -0.71 -26.52
N ALA A 428 -21.87 -1.80 -26.65
CA ALA A 428 -23.32 -1.74 -26.66
C ALA A 428 -23.90 -1.16 -25.36
N LEU A 429 -23.31 -1.50 -24.21
CA LEU A 429 -23.76 -0.97 -22.91
C LEU A 429 -23.42 0.53 -22.79
N GLN A 430 -22.25 0.95 -23.30
CA GLN A 430 -21.87 2.36 -23.39
C GLN A 430 -22.81 3.16 -24.30
N ASP A 431 -23.20 2.62 -25.45
CA ASP A 431 -24.13 3.27 -26.38
C ASP A 431 -25.50 3.50 -25.73
N LEU A 432 -26.00 2.51 -24.97
CA LEU A 432 -27.26 2.66 -24.23
C LEU A 432 -27.14 3.70 -23.11
N ALA A 433 -26.02 3.75 -22.39
CA ALA A 433 -25.76 4.78 -21.39
C ALA A 433 -25.68 6.19 -22.02
N ALA A 434 -25.08 6.30 -23.20
CA ALA A 434 -25.03 7.55 -23.97
C ALA A 434 -26.43 8.01 -24.41
N ILE A 435 -27.33 7.10 -24.79
CA ILE A 435 -28.74 7.43 -25.09
C ILE A 435 -29.43 8.00 -23.85
N VAL A 436 -29.22 7.42 -22.67
CA VAL A 436 -29.75 7.95 -21.40
C VAL A 436 -29.25 9.37 -21.15
N MET A 437 -27.94 9.61 -21.29
CA MET A 437 -27.36 10.93 -21.09
C MET A 437 -27.84 11.96 -22.11
N ASN A 438 -27.97 11.59 -23.37
CA ASN A 438 -28.49 12.47 -24.42
C ASN A 438 -29.94 12.91 -24.14
N ASP A 439 -30.78 12.01 -23.64
CA ASP A 439 -32.15 12.33 -23.24
C ASP A 439 -32.19 13.28 -22.04
N LEU A 440 -31.33 13.07 -21.03
CA LEU A 440 -31.18 13.98 -19.89
C LEU A 440 -30.71 15.38 -20.32
N GLU A 441 -29.76 15.46 -21.24
CA GLU A 441 -29.23 16.72 -21.77
C GLU A 441 -30.28 17.47 -22.59
N MET A 442 -31.04 16.77 -23.43
CA MET A 442 -32.13 17.36 -24.21
C MET A 442 -33.20 17.97 -23.30
N ARG A 443 -33.56 17.31 -22.21
CA ARG A 443 -34.50 17.84 -21.20
C ARG A 443 -33.97 19.07 -20.50
N LEU A 444 -32.67 19.07 -20.15
CA LEU A 444 -32.01 20.22 -19.54
C LEU A 444 -32.06 21.45 -20.46
N GLN A 445 -31.64 21.28 -21.72
CA GLN A 445 -31.64 22.35 -22.73
C GLN A 445 -33.04 22.89 -23.02
N SER A 446 -34.03 22.00 -23.17
CA SER A 446 -35.44 22.40 -23.38
C SER A 446 -35.95 23.28 -22.24
N ARG A 447 -35.63 22.93 -20.99
CA ARG A 447 -36.03 23.69 -19.81
C ARG A 447 -35.27 25.01 -19.66
N GLU A 448 -34.00 25.07 -20.08
CA GLU A 448 -33.22 26.31 -20.10
C GLU A 448 -33.73 27.28 -21.17
N ALA A 449 -34.07 26.78 -22.37
CA ALA A 449 -34.67 27.57 -23.43
C ALA A 449 -36.01 28.22 -22.99
N LEU A 450 -36.86 27.47 -22.27
CA LEU A 450 -38.13 27.99 -21.72
C LEU A 450 -37.94 29.05 -20.62
N ARG A 451 -36.78 29.07 -19.93
CA ARG A 451 -36.46 30.09 -18.91
C ARG A 451 -35.89 31.38 -19.50
N GLY A 452 -35.25 31.31 -20.67
CA GLY A 452 -34.70 32.49 -21.36
C GLY A 452 -35.74 33.32 -22.12
N THR A 453 -36.97 32.81 -22.24
CA THR A 453 -38.09 33.46 -22.96
C THR A 453 -39.14 34.09 -22.05
N ALA A 454 -38.92 34.13 -20.73
CA ALA A 454 -39.87 34.61 -19.72
C ALA A 454 -39.50 35.99 -19.14
#